data_AF-A0A1S8A613-F1
#
_entry.id   AF-A0A1S8A613-F1
#
_cell.length_a   1.000
_cell.length_b   1.000
_cell.length_c   1.000
_cell.angle_alpha   90.00
_cell.angle_beta   90.00
_cell.angle_gamma   90.00
#
_symmetry.space_group_name_H-M   'P 1'
#
loop_
_entity.id
_entity.type
_entity.pdbx_description
1 polymer ?
#
loop_
_entity_poly.entity_id
_entity_poly.type
_entity_poly.pdbx_seq_one_letter_code
_entity_poly.pdbx_strand_id
1 'polypeptide(L)'
;MTLNKYDSHPKTAKLKPWTEAMFTGASFSILNYEQDIMELIKSDIIDVHVGEVDHLSPGKVHLADGTEFESDVFLANTGWKHVPPIKLLPEGIEKELGIPHALADDAPEADLANQRDLAERADEEILARFPRLRRQPVWNEGYKPLTSQKGIDSSDAVTPCAPLTPFMLHRFLVPPSARFLRARDVAFAGMTSNFSNAITAHLAGLWISAYFQGRLAADPGAAAGDAAALRALRYETVLFNRWGRWRYPTDWGHKNPNFIFDAVPYFDLLLRDLGLDPHRKKGWFAEMTDPYGPEDYQDITDEWVRKNGGVSAKITNGKKKNGNV
;
A
#
# COMPACT_ATOMS: atom_id res chain seq x y z
N MET A 1 -18.20 11.65 -8.68
CA MET A 1 -17.38 12.88 -8.56
C MET A 1 -18.19 14.15 -8.33
N THR A 2 -19.52 14.07 -8.15
CA THR A 2 -20.39 15.25 -8.00
C THR A 2 -20.27 15.96 -6.65
N LEU A 3 -19.85 15.25 -5.59
CA LEU A 3 -19.79 15.78 -4.22
C LEU A 3 -18.85 17.00 -4.09
N ASN A 4 -17.69 16.97 -4.77
CA ASN A 4 -16.68 18.02 -4.70
C ASN A 4 -16.96 19.21 -5.63
N LYS A 5 -18.01 19.14 -6.47
CA LYS A 5 -18.44 20.22 -7.38
C LYS A 5 -17.29 20.87 -8.19
N TYR A 6 -16.34 20.08 -8.69
CA TYR A 6 -15.16 20.59 -9.41
C TYR A 6 -15.52 21.57 -10.54
N ASP A 7 -16.59 21.30 -11.29
CA ASP A 7 -17.03 22.14 -12.42
C ASP A 7 -17.74 23.45 -12.01
N SER A 8 -17.88 23.74 -10.71
CA SER A 8 -18.56 24.95 -10.24
C SER A 8 -17.74 26.24 -10.39
N HIS A 9 -16.43 26.15 -10.64
CA HIS A 9 -15.55 27.29 -10.81
C HIS A 9 -14.33 26.94 -11.70
N PRO A 10 -13.80 27.87 -12.52
CA PRO A 10 -12.64 27.58 -13.38
C PRO A 10 -11.40 27.09 -12.61
N LYS A 11 -11.13 27.64 -11.41
CA LYS A 11 -9.99 27.19 -10.57
C LYS A 11 -10.18 25.76 -10.04
N THR A 12 -11.38 25.39 -9.61
CA THR A 12 -11.66 24.03 -9.10
C THR A 12 -11.78 23.00 -10.22
N ALA A 13 -12.16 23.42 -11.44
CA ALA A 13 -12.26 22.52 -12.59
C ALA A 13 -10.90 21.91 -12.94
N LYS A 14 -9.83 22.67 -12.75
CA LYS A 14 -8.43 22.22 -12.92
C LYS A 14 -8.01 21.10 -11.97
N LEU A 15 -8.71 20.94 -10.83
CA LEU A 15 -8.41 19.91 -9.82
C LEU A 15 -9.15 18.58 -10.06
N LYS A 16 -9.92 18.47 -11.15
CA LYS A 16 -10.64 17.24 -11.48
C LYS A 16 -9.63 16.10 -11.71
N PRO A 17 -9.72 14.96 -10.99
CA PRO A 17 -8.88 13.81 -11.22
C PRO A 17 -8.86 13.32 -12.68
N TRP A 18 -7.70 12.96 -13.19
CA TRP A 18 -7.51 12.45 -14.56
C TRP A 18 -7.68 10.93 -14.67
N THR A 19 -7.92 10.25 -13.54
CA THR A 19 -8.09 8.80 -13.48
C THR A 19 -9.40 8.46 -12.80
N GLU A 20 -10.10 7.43 -13.29
CA GLU A 20 -11.30 6.91 -12.65
C GLU A 20 -10.97 6.29 -11.28
N ALA A 21 -11.90 6.40 -10.32
CA ALA A 21 -11.76 5.80 -8.99
C ALA A 21 -11.49 4.27 -9.02
N MET A 22 -11.88 3.58 -10.11
CA MET A 22 -11.59 2.16 -10.34
C MET A 22 -10.10 1.86 -10.56
N PHE A 23 -9.25 2.86 -10.79
CA PHE A 23 -7.81 2.68 -10.98
C PHE A 23 -6.96 3.56 -10.04
N THR A 24 -7.61 4.34 -9.18
CA THR A 24 -6.95 5.17 -8.18
C THR A 24 -6.56 4.33 -6.96
N GLY A 25 -5.29 4.39 -6.57
CA GLY A 25 -4.75 3.76 -5.36
C GLY A 25 -4.80 4.67 -4.13
N ALA A 26 -4.11 4.24 -3.06
CA ALA A 26 -4.08 4.92 -1.77
C ALA A 26 -3.48 6.34 -1.74
N SER A 27 -2.86 6.84 -2.82
CA SER A 27 -2.43 8.25 -2.96
C SER A 27 -3.61 9.22 -3.15
N PHE A 28 -4.66 9.04 -2.35
CA PHE A 28 -5.84 9.87 -2.29
C PHE A 28 -5.84 10.67 -0.99
N SER A 29 -6.41 11.87 -1.00
CA SER A 29 -6.63 12.66 0.21
C SER A 29 -8.12 12.75 0.53
N ILE A 30 -8.45 12.70 1.81
CA ILE A 30 -9.82 12.87 2.29
C ILE A 30 -9.96 14.31 2.78
N LEU A 31 -11.00 15.01 2.33
CA LEU A 31 -11.34 16.33 2.86
C LEU A 31 -11.92 16.16 4.26
N ASN A 32 -11.09 16.36 5.27
CA ASN A 32 -11.43 16.21 6.69
C ASN A 32 -11.25 17.52 7.48
N TYR A 33 -11.27 18.66 6.78
CA TYR A 33 -11.18 19.99 7.37
C TYR A 33 -12.56 20.53 7.72
N GLU A 34 -12.66 21.35 8.77
CA GLU A 34 -13.91 22.03 9.13
C GLU A 34 -14.33 23.05 8.06
N GLN A 35 -13.37 23.70 7.41
CA GLN A 35 -13.60 24.65 6.33
C GLN A 35 -13.59 23.96 4.97
N ASP A 36 -14.44 24.42 4.04
CA ASP A 36 -14.43 23.98 2.66
C ASP A 36 -13.20 24.55 1.92
N ILE A 37 -12.18 23.72 1.72
CA ILE A 37 -10.98 24.09 0.98
C ILE A 37 -11.27 24.56 -0.46
N MET A 38 -12.39 24.14 -1.05
CA MET A 38 -12.78 24.58 -2.38
C MET A 38 -13.09 26.08 -2.43
N GLU A 39 -13.60 26.67 -1.34
CA GLU A 39 -13.79 28.12 -1.25
C GLU A 39 -12.46 28.87 -1.20
N LEU A 40 -11.45 28.32 -0.51
CA LEU A 40 -10.10 28.87 -0.52
C LEU A 40 -9.49 28.81 -1.93
N ILE A 41 -9.68 27.72 -2.66
CA ILE A 41 -9.22 27.56 -4.05
C ILE A 41 -9.93 28.55 -5.00
N LYS A 42 -11.18 28.92 -4.73
CA LYS A 42 -11.92 29.90 -5.53
C LYS A 42 -11.49 31.35 -5.26
N SER A 43 -10.90 31.62 -4.10
CA SER A 43 -10.43 32.95 -3.71
C SER A 43 -9.24 33.43 -4.53
N ASP A 44 -8.84 34.68 -4.31
CA ASP A 44 -7.65 35.29 -4.93
C ASP A 44 -6.33 34.90 -4.22
N ILE A 45 -6.38 34.05 -3.19
CA ILE A 45 -5.21 33.63 -2.41
C ILE A 45 -4.49 32.43 -3.08
N ILE A 46 -5.22 31.63 -3.88
CA ILE A 46 -4.68 30.44 -4.53
C ILE A 46 -4.86 30.56 -6.03
N ASP A 47 -3.75 30.44 -6.76
CA ASP A 47 -3.77 30.24 -8.20
C ASP A 47 -3.34 28.81 -8.55
N VAL A 48 -4.19 28.16 -9.36
CA VAL A 48 -3.97 26.77 -9.78
C VAL A 48 -3.39 26.76 -11.19
N HIS A 49 -2.17 26.27 -11.30
CA HIS A 49 -1.50 25.98 -12.55
C HIS A 49 -1.44 24.46 -12.77
N VAL A 50 -1.77 24.02 -13.98
CA VAL A 50 -1.64 22.62 -14.40
C VAL A 50 -0.62 22.60 -15.51
N GLY A 51 0.57 22.13 -15.22
CA GLY A 51 1.70 22.12 -16.16
C GLY A 51 2.97 21.62 -15.50
N GLU A 52 4.03 21.52 -16.29
CA GLU A 52 5.35 21.12 -15.84
C GLU A 52 6.22 22.36 -15.63
N VAL A 53 7.07 22.34 -14.61
CA VAL A 53 8.10 23.37 -14.40
C VAL A 53 9.20 23.14 -15.43
N ASP A 54 9.49 24.14 -16.27
CA ASP A 54 10.60 24.09 -17.24
C ASP A 54 11.92 24.51 -16.58
N HIS A 55 11.93 25.66 -15.92
CA HIS A 55 13.08 26.14 -15.15
C HIS A 55 12.69 27.20 -14.11
N LEU A 56 13.64 27.50 -13.21
CA LEU A 56 13.54 28.58 -12.24
C LEU A 56 14.54 29.69 -12.62
N SER A 57 14.14 30.94 -12.40
CA SER A 57 15.03 32.09 -12.46
C SER A 57 14.89 32.91 -11.18
N PRO A 58 15.78 33.88 -10.90
CA PRO A 58 15.64 34.73 -9.70
C PRO A 58 14.23 35.34 -9.62
N GLY A 59 13.51 35.01 -8.53
CA GLY A 59 12.15 35.49 -8.26
C GLY A 59 11.02 34.89 -9.10
N LYS A 60 11.28 33.97 -10.05
CA LYS A 60 10.23 33.49 -10.98
C LYS A 60 10.26 31.99 -11.22
N VAL A 61 9.07 31.45 -11.52
CA VAL A 61 8.84 30.09 -12.03
C VAL A 61 8.41 30.18 -13.50
N HIS A 62 8.99 29.33 -14.35
CA HIS A 62 8.63 29.21 -15.77
C HIS A 62 8.05 27.84 -16.03
N LEU A 63 6.84 27.78 -16.60
CA LEU A 63 6.19 26.55 -17.00
C LEU A 63 6.47 26.22 -18.46
N ALA A 64 6.35 24.93 -18.81
CA ALA A 64 6.60 24.43 -20.17
C ALA A 64 5.66 25.00 -21.24
N ASP A 65 4.51 25.56 -20.87
CA ASP A 65 3.57 26.22 -21.78
C ASP A 65 3.89 27.72 -22.02
N GLY A 66 4.98 28.22 -21.42
CA GLY A 66 5.39 29.62 -21.49
C GLY A 66 4.78 30.52 -20.42
N THR A 67 3.95 29.99 -19.51
CA THR A 67 3.45 30.73 -18.36
C THR A 67 4.60 31.06 -17.40
N GLU A 68 4.67 32.31 -16.95
CA GLU A 68 5.60 32.76 -15.91
C GLU A 68 4.87 33.44 -14.76
N PHE A 69 5.38 33.27 -13.53
CA PHE A 69 4.88 33.97 -12.35
C PHE A 69 5.97 34.16 -11.29
N GLU A 70 5.82 35.19 -10.46
CA GLU A 70 6.73 35.49 -9.37
C GLU A 70 6.58 34.49 -8.21
N SER A 71 7.69 34.15 -7.55
CA SER A 71 7.69 33.33 -6.34
C SER A 71 8.93 33.56 -5.49
N ASP A 72 8.73 33.77 -4.19
CA ASP A 72 9.79 33.86 -3.19
C ASP A 72 10.22 32.48 -2.64
N VAL A 73 9.34 31.48 -2.70
CA VAL A 73 9.54 30.16 -2.08
C VAL A 73 8.98 29.05 -2.98
N PHE A 74 9.77 28.00 -3.18
CA PHE A 74 9.35 26.78 -3.86
C PHE A 74 9.32 25.60 -2.90
N LEU A 75 8.14 24.96 -2.75
CA LEU A 75 7.97 23.75 -1.94
C LEU A 75 7.66 22.55 -2.85
N ALA A 76 8.54 21.55 -2.86
CA ALA A 76 8.37 20.33 -3.64
C ALA A 76 7.64 19.24 -2.86
N ASN A 77 6.33 19.10 -3.08
CA ASN A 77 5.50 18.06 -2.46
C ASN A 77 5.43 16.79 -3.33
N THR A 78 6.60 16.19 -3.64
CA THR A 78 6.75 15.10 -4.64
C THR A 78 6.77 13.68 -4.04
N GLY A 79 6.51 13.54 -2.75
CA GLY A 79 6.37 12.25 -2.07
C GLY A 79 7.67 11.70 -1.48
N TRP A 80 7.74 10.37 -1.31
CA TRP A 80 8.81 9.66 -0.59
C TRP A 80 9.42 8.54 -1.42
N LYS A 81 10.62 8.07 -1.07
CA LYS A 81 11.19 6.84 -1.64
C LYS A 81 10.45 5.63 -1.04
N HIS A 82 10.18 4.61 -1.86
CA HIS A 82 9.49 3.38 -1.44
C HIS A 82 10.40 2.29 -0.88
N VAL A 83 11.71 2.48 -0.99
CA VAL A 83 12.69 1.52 -0.50
C VAL A 83 12.99 1.80 0.97
N PRO A 84 13.28 0.76 1.79
CA PRO A 84 13.76 0.97 3.14
C PRO A 84 15.02 1.87 3.15
N PRO A 85 15.11 2.89 4.04
CA PRO A 85 16.26 3.80 4.11
C PRO A 85 17.48 3.17 4.83
N ILE A 86 17.41 1.88 5.14
CA ILE A 86 18.43 1.13 5.87
C ILE A 86 19.03 0.06 4.97
N LYS A 87 20.35 -0.17 5.09
CA LYS A 87 21.01 -1.29 4.42
C LYS A 87 20.83 -2.55 5.27
N LEU A 88 20.23 -3.57 4.68
CA LEU A 88 20.14 -4.89 5.30
C LEU A 88 21.37 -5.71 4.91
N LEU A 89 21.85 -6.53 5.84
CA LEU A 89 23.06 -7.34 5.67
C LEU A 89 22.72 -8.82 5.85
N PRO A 90 23.44 -9.74 5.16
CA PRO A 90 24.51 -9.48 4.19
C PRO A 90 23.97 -8.90 2.87
N GLU A 91 24.87 -8.38 2.03
CA GLU A 91 24.50 -7.85 0.71
C GLU A 91 23.82 -8.92 -0.16
N GLY A 92 22.72 -8.53 -0.83
CA GLY A 92 21.91 -9.42 -1.65
C GLY A 92 20.77 -10.12 -0.90
N ILE A 93 20.67 -9.94 0.43
CA ILE A 93 19.59 -10.50 1.26
C ILE A 93 18.20 -9.97 0.87
N GLU A 94 18.14 -8.81 0.21
CA GLU A 94 16.91 -8.15 -0.26
C GLU A 94 16.06 -9.08 -1.13
N LYS A 95 16.73 -9.92 -1.95
CA LYS A 95 16.12 -10.92 -2.83
C LYS A 95 15.30 -11.94 -2.05
N GLU A 96 15.90 -12.50 -1.01
CA GLU A 96 15.24 -13.48 -0.15
C GLU A 96 14.21 -12.85 0.79
N LEU A 97 14.44 -11.60 1.20
CA LEU A 97 13.51 -10.84 2.04
C LEU A 97 12.25 -10.43 1.28
N GLY A 98 12.32 -10.37 -0.05
CA GLY A 98 11.21 -9.91 -0.89
C GLY A 98 11.01 -8.39 -0.79
N ILE A 99 12.08 -7.62 -0.66
CA ILE A 99 12.03 -6.14 -0.68
C ILE A 99 12.65 -5.59 -1.98
N PRO A 100 12.34 -4.34 -2.37
CA PRO A 100 12.81 -3.78 -3.64
C PRO A 100 14.33 -3.80 -3.81
N HIS A 101 14.78 -4.25 -4.97
CA HIS A 101 16.18 -4.32 -5.38
C HIS A 101 16.28 -4.27 -6.91
N ALA A 102 17.50 -4.30 -7.46
CA ALA A 102 17.72 -4.19 -8.90
C ALA A 102 17.07 -5.35 -9.69
N LEU A 103 16.59 -5.03 -10.89
CA LEU A 103 16.11 -6.04 -11.83
C LEU A 103 17.27 -6.91 -12.32
N ALA A 104 17.02 -8.21 -12.52
CA ALA A 104 17.99 -9.16 -13.04
C ALA A 104 17.31 -10.18 -13.99
N ASP A 105 18.00 -10.57 -15.07
CA ASP A 105 17.50 -11.56 -16.02
C ASP A 105 17.70 -13.00 -15.50
N ASP A 106 18.85 -13.30 -14.90
CA ASP A 106 19.22 -14.64 -14.41
C ASP A 106 19.16 -14.72 -12.87
N ALA A 107 18.00 -14.39 -12.31
CA ALA A 107 17.81 -14.34 -10.86
C ALA A 107 17.60 -15.74 -10.25
N PRO A 108 18.18 -16.04 -9.07
CA PRO A 108 17.96 -17.31 -8.39
C PRO A 108 16.48 -17.47 -7.99
N GLU A 109 15.99 -18.71 -7.84
CA GLU A 109 14.58 -19.01 -7.48
C GLU A 109 14.11 -18.29 -6.20
N ALA A 110 15.03 -18.00 -5.28
CA ALA A 110 14.71 -17.27 -4.05
C ALA A 110 14.32 -15.80 -4.29
N ASP A 111 14.74 -15.22 -5.42
CA ASP A 111 14.37 -13.88 -5.88
C ASP A 111 13.08 -13.95 -6.69
N LEU A 112 11.95 -14.02 -5.98
CA LEU A 112 10.62 -14.13 -6.62
C LEU A 112 10.29 -12.94 -7.51
N ALA A 113 10.81 -11.76 -7.19
CA ALA A 113 10.41 -10.53 -7.86
C ALA A 113 10.99 -10.42 -9.27
N ASN A 114 12.10 -11.12 -9.53
CA ASN A 114 12.71 -11.28 -10.85
C ASN A 114 12.29 -12.57 -11.59
N GLN A 115 11.44 -13.44 -11.01
CA GLN A 115 10.89 -14.62 -11.72
C GLN A 115 9.79 -14.19 -12.70
N ARG A 116 10.17 -13.90 -13.95
CA ARG A 116 9.27 -13.35 -14.98
C ARG A 116 8.12 -14.27 -15.34
N ASP A 117 8.37 -15.56 -15.45
CA ASP A 117 7.37 -16.59 -15.74
C ASP A 117 6.27 -16.67 -14.66
N LEU A 118 6.66 -16.58 -13.37
CA LEU A 118 5.70 -16.51 -12.27
C LEU A 118 4.88 -15.22 -12.31
N ALA A 119 5.53 -14.09 -12.61
CA ALA A 119 4.86 -12.80 -12.70
C ALA A 119 3.87 -12.75 -13.88
N GLU A 120 4.25 -13.26 -15.05
CA GLU A 120 3.40 -13.35 -16.24
C GLU A 120 2.19 -14.26 -15.99
N ARG A 121 2.42 -15.45 -15.40
CA ARG A 121 1.33 -16.36 -15.03
C ARG A 121 0.35 -15.72 -14.05
N ALA A 122 0.86 -15.01 -13.05
CA ALA A 122 0.02 -14.28 -12.09
C ALA A 122 -0.80 -13.17 -12.77
N ASP A 123 -0.17 -12.40 -13.67
CA ASP A 123 -0.83 -11.36 -14.44
C ASP A 123 -1.94 -11.93 -15.33
N GLU A 124 -1.69 -13.04 -16.03
CA GLU A 124 -2.68 -13.74 -16.85
C GLU A 124 -3.88 -14.19 -16.02
N GLU A 125 -3.64 -14.77 -14.84
CA GLU A 125 -4.70 -15.21 -13.92
C GLU A 125 -5.54 -14.02 -13.42
N ILE A 126 -4.88 -12.93 -13.00
CA ILE A 126 -5.55 -11.69 -12.56
C ILE A 126 -6.46 -11.17 -13.68
N LEU A 127 -5.93 -11.05 -14.90
CA LEU A 127 -6.70 -10.51 -16.03
C LEU A 127 -7.80 -11.47 -16.48
N ALA A 128 -7.61 -12.79 -16.38
CA ALA A 128 -8.65 -13.77 -16.66
C ALA A 128 -9.81 -13.66 -15.67
N ARG A 129 -9.52 -13.55 -14.37
CA ARG A 129 -10.52 -13.40 -13.31
C ARG A 129 -11.19 -12.03 -13.30
N PHE A 130 -10.46 -10.98 -13.71
CA PHE A 130 -10.94 -9.60 -13.71
C PHE A 130 -10.75 -8.93 -15.09
N PRO A 131 -11.56 -9.29 -16.10
CA PRO A 131 -11.37 -8.81 -17.47
C PRO A 131 -11.39 -7.29 -17.64
N ARG A 132 -12.08 -6.55 -16.77
CA ARG A 132 -12.09 -5.08 -16.78
C ARG A 132 -10.69 -4.49 -16.66
N LEU A 133 -9.78 -5.15 -15.94
CA LEU A 133 -8.41 -4.69 -15.75
C LEU A 133 -7.57 -4.75 -17.03
N ARG A 134 -8.02 -5.44 -18.10
CA ARG A 134 -7.34 -5.36 -19.40
C ARG A 134 -7.41 -3.96 -20.02
N ARG A 135 -8.48 -3.20 -19.71
CA ARG A 135 -8.62 -1.80 -20.14
C ARG A 135 -7.99 -0.90 -19.10
N GLN A 136 -6.68 -0.70 -19.19
CA GLN A 136 -5.93 0.21 -18.32
C GLN A 136 -6.18 1.68 -18.70
N PRO A 137 -6.21 2.60 -17.73
CA PRO A 137 -6.41 4.03 -17.99
C PRO A 137 -5.13 4.65 -18.58
N VAL A 138 -5.31 5.57 -19.52
CA VAL A 138 -4.25 6.50 -19.92
C VAL A 138 -4.55 7.82 -19.24
N TRP A 139 -3.80 8.12 -18.17
CA TRP A 139 -4.03 9.30 -17.35
C TRP A 139 -3.33 10.55 -17.91
N ASN A 140 -2.21 10.36 -18.61
CA ASN A 140 -1.47 11.41 -19.31
C ASN A 140 -0.58 10.80 -20.41
N GLU A 141 -0.90 11.03 -21.68
CA GLU A 141 -0.11 10.56 -22.83
C GLU A 141 1.26 11.23 -22.94
N GLY A 142 1.38 12.45 -22.41
CA GLY A 142 2.62 13.24 -22.41
C GLY A 142 3.47 13.05 -21.16
N TYR A 143 3.12 12.11 -20.27
CA TYR A 143 3.85 11.93 -19.02
C TYR A 143 5.32 11.56 -19.28
N LYS A 144 6.22 12.36 -18.71
CA LYS A 144 7.66 12.09 -18.66
C LYS A 144 8.06 11.89 -17.20
N PRO A 145 8.73 10.77 -16.86
CA PRO A 145 9.25 10.57 -15.51
C PRO A 145 10.13 11.75 -15.06
N LEU A 146 10.06 12.09 -13.77
CA LEU A 146 10.76 13.25 -13.20
C LEU A 146 12.27 13.25 -13.53
N THR A 147 12.94 12.11 -13.40
CA THR A 147 14.38 11.97 -13.69
C THR A 147 14.71 11.98 -15.19
N SER A 148 13.71 12.07 -16.06
CA SER A 148 13.87 12.24 -17.50
C SER A 148 13.56 13.67 -17.95
N GLN A 149 13.20 14.57 -17.02
CA GLN A 149 12.96 15.97 -17.31
C GLN A 149 14.29 16.76 -17.36
N LYS A 150 14.30 17.82 -18.16
CA LYS A 150 15.47 18.69 -18.31
C LYS A 150 15.77 19.40 -16.99
N GLY A 151 17.05 19.48 -16.61
CA GLY A 151 17.48 20.17 -15.39
C GLY A 151 17.25 19.40 -14.09
N ILE A 152 16.80 18.14 -14.17
CA ILE A 152 16.68 17.24 -13.02
C ILE A 152 17.72 16.13 -13.14
N ASP A 153 18.77 16.22 -12.32
CA ASP A 153 19.80 15.20 -12.21
C ASP A 153 19.81 14.61 -10.80
N SER A 154 20.04 13.30 -10.70
CA SER A 154 20.19 12.59 -9.42
C SER A 154 21.24 11.50 -9.55
N SER A 155 22.22 11.51 -8.65
CA SER A 155 23.23 10.44 -8.52
C SER A 155 22.84 9.35 -7.52
N ASP A 156 21.67 9.46 -6.87
CA ASP A 156 21.20 8.47 -5.92
C ASP A 156 20.95 7.11 -6.59
N ALA A 157 21.43 6.04 -5.95
CA ALA A 157 21.19 4.67 -6.40
C ALA A 157 19.69 4.31 -6.44
N VAL A 158 18.87 4.99 -5.64
CA VAL A 158 17.42 4.87 -5.65
C VAL A 158 16.78 6.23 -5.87
N THR A 159 16.12 6.36 -7.01
CA THR A 159 15.32 7.53 -7.40
C THR A 159 13.83 7.13 -7.51
N PRO A 160 12.89 8.09 -7.54
CA PRO A 160 11.46 7.77 -7.72
C PRO A 160 11.14 7.00 -9.01
N CYS A 161 12.04 7.08 -10.01
CA CYS A 161 11.87 6.52 -11.35
C CYS A 161 12.85 5.36 -11.66
N ALA A 162 13.77 5.03 -10.74
CA ALA A 162 14.67 3.90 -10.92
C ALA A 162 13.86 2.59 -11.01
N PRO A 163 14.11 1.72 -12.02
CA PRO A 163 13.40 0.46 -12.15
C PRO A 163 13.91 -0.53 -11.11
N LEU A 164 13.10 -0.75 -10.07
CA LEU A 164 13.34 -1.76 -9.03
C LEU A 164 12.26 -2.83 -9.06
N THR A 165 12.57 -3.98 -8.49
CA THR A 165 11.59 -5.02 -8.19
C THR A 165 10.54 -4.50 -7.19
N PRO A 166 9.28 -4.97 -7.27
CA PRO A 166 8.30 -4.69 -6.23
C PRO A 166 8.59 -5.51 -4.96
N PHE A 167 7.94 -5.15 -3.87
CA PHE A 167 7.84 -6.06 -2.72
C PHE A 167 7.20 -7.40 -3.12
N MET A 168 7.72 -8.49 -2.55
CA MET A 168 7.20 -9.85 -2.68
C MET A 168 7.08 -10.47 -1.29
N LEU A 169 6.17 -9.93 -0.48
CA LEU A 169 5.94 -10.38 0.89
C LEU A 169 4.68 -11.25 0.97
N HIS A 170 4.79 -12.41 1.61
CA HIS A 170 3.62 -13.24 1.89
C HIS A 170 2.70 -12.51 2.89
N ARG A 171 1.40 -12.47 2.58
CA ARG A 171 0.39 -11.63 3.28
C ARG A 171 0.77 -10.14 3.40
N PHE A 172 1.73 -9.67 2.59
CA PHE A 172 2.34 -8.34 2.72
C PHE A 172 3.14 -8.10 4.00
N LEU A 173 3.46 -9.16 4.76
CA LEU A 173 4.05 -9.07 6.10
C LEU A 173 5.38 -9.82 6.23
N VAL A 174 5.59 -10.96 5.59
CA VAL A 174 6.78 -11.81 5.85
C VAL A 174 7.51 -12.24 4.58
N PRO A 175 8.83 -12.47 4.65
CA PRO A 175 9.57 -13.02 3.52
C PRO A 175 9.05 -14.41 3.10
N PRO A 176 8.93 -14.68 1.79
CA PRO A 176 8.44 -15.97 1.26
C PRO A 176 9.58 -17.00 1.10
N SER A 177 10.75 -16.75 1.69
CA SER A 177 11.88 -17.68 1.62
C SER A 177 11.78 -18.75 2.71
N ALA A 178 12.14 -19.98 2.38
CA ALA A 178 12.11 -21.09 3.33
C ALA A 178 13.01 -20.85 4.55
N ARG A 179 14.11 -20.10 4.39
CA ARG A 179 14.99 -19.74 5.51
C ARG A 179 14.26 -18.91 6.56
N PHE A 180 13.62 -17.82 6.15
CA PHE A 180 12.93 -16.91 7.06
C PHE A 180 11.62 -17.48 7.57
N LEU A 181 10.92 -18.28 6.76
CA LEU A 181 9.71 -18.98 7.19
C LEU A 181 9.97 -20.03 8.28
N ARG A 182 11.13 -20.71 8.25
CA ARG A 182 11.54 -21.62 9.34
C ARG A 182 11.91 -20.87 10.62
N ALA A 183 12.68 -19.80 10.49
CA ALA A 183 13.23 -19.08 11.63
C ALA A 183 12.20 -18.17 12.33
N ARG A 184 11.26 -17.60 11.56
CA ARG A 184 10.20 -16.69 12.05
C ARG A 184 10.75 -15.51 12.84
N ASP A 185 11.84 -14.94 12.35
CA ASP A 185 12.58 -13.88 13.01
C ASP A 185 12.53 -12.55 12.25
N VAL A 186 11.87 -12.52 11.08
CA VAL A 186 11.71 -11.33 10.26
C VAL A 186 10.25 -11.14 9.82
N ALA A 187 9.75 -9.93 10.01
CA ALA A 187 8.48 -9.45 9.46
C ALA A 187 8.58 -7.94 9.17
N PHE A 188 7.76 -7.47 8.24
CA PHE A 188 7.63 -6.08 7.85
C PHE A 188 6.22 -5.60 8.20
N ALA A 189 6.14 -4.52 8.98
CA ALA A 189 4.89 -3.86 9.31
C ALA A 189 4.78 -2.53 8.57
N GLY A 190 3.57 -2.19 8.12
CA GLY A 190 3.30 -0.88 7.49
C GLY A 190 3.77 -0.75 6.04
N MET A 191 4.11 -1.85 5.35
CA MET A 191 4.48 -1.82 3.92
C MET A 191 3.28 -1.75 2.97
N THR A 192 2.07 -1.86 3.51
CA THR A 192 0.83 -1.81 2.73
C THR A 192 0.21 -0.42 2.79
N SER A 193 -0.15 0.14 1.65
CA SER A 193 -0.91 1.39 1.55
C SER A 193 -2.42 1.13 1.41
N ASN A 194 -3.23 1.65 2.33
CA ASN A 194 -4.70 1.59 2.27
C ASN A 194 -5.37 2.72 3.10
N PHE A 195 -6.71 2.79 3.12
CA PHE A 195 -7.46 3.78 3.91
C PHE A 195 -7.80 3.33 5.33
N SER A 196 -7.70 2.04 5.61
CA SER A 196 -8.02 1.40 6.88
C SER A 196 -6.74 1.13 7.69
N ASN A 197 -5.87 2.14 7.79
CA ASN A 197 -4.52 1.99 8.36
C ASN A 197 -4.55 1.52 9.82
N ALA A 198 -5.44 2.06 10.65
CA ALA A 198 -5.55 1.67 12.05
C ALA A 198 -5.96 0.19 12.21
N ILE A 199 -6.94 -0.27 11.43
CA ILE A 199 -7.41 -1.66 11.41
C ILE A 199 -6.28 -2.57 10.91
N THR A 200 -5.67 -2.20 9.78
CA THR A 200 -4.53 -2.94 9.19
C THR A 200 -3.39 -3.09 10.18
N ALA A 201 -3.00 -2.02 10.87
CA ALA A 201 -1.92 -2.05 11.85
C ALA A 201 -2.26 -2.93 13.05
N HIS A 202 -3.50 -2.88 13.56
CA HIS A 202 -3.96 -3.74 14.65
C HIS A 202 -3.88 -5.22 14.26
N LEU A 203 -4.46 -5.58 13.10
CA LEU A 203 -4.47 -6.95 12.60
C LEU A 203 -3.07 -7.46 12.27
N ALA A 204 -2.28 -6.67 11.54
CA ALA A 204 -0.91 -7.03 11.19
C ALA A 204 -0.02 -7.21 12.43
N GLY A 205 -0.16 -6.34 13.44
CA GLY A 205 0.59 -6.47 14.69
C GLY A 205 0.29 -7.77 15.42
N LEU A 206 -0.99 -8.13 15.55
CA LEU A 206 -1.40 -9.40 16.15
C LEU A 206 -0.94 -10.60 15.31
N TRP A 207 -1.13 -10.54 13.99
CA TRP A 207 -0.70 -11.58 13.05
C TRP A 207 0.81 -11.83 13.13
N ILE A 208 1.62 -10.77 13.13
CA ILE A 208 3.09 -10.85 13.26
C ILE A 208 3.47 -11.47 14.60
N SER A 209 2.81 -11.06 15.69
CA SER A 209 3.06 -11.63 17.02
C SER A 209 2.76 -13.13 17.06
N ALA A 210 1.64 -13.55 16.49
CA ALA A 210 1.26 -14.96 16.37
C ALA A 210 2.22 -15.74 15.46
N TYR A 211 2.69 -15.13 14.37
CA TYR A 211 3.65 -15.71 13.44
C TYR A 211 4.99 -16.02 14.11
N PHE A 212 5.57 -15.05 14.83
CA PHE A 212 6.82 -15.22 15.58
C PHE A 212 6.71 -16.31 16.67
N GLN A 213 5.53 -16.50 17.23
CA GLN A 213 5.27 -17.56 18.21
C GLN A 213 4.96 -18.92 17.57
N GLY A 214 4.83 -19.02 16.24
CA GLY A 214 4.37 -20.24 15.56
C GLY A 214 2.94 -20.64 15.95
N ARG A 215 2.08 -19.65 16.17
CA ARG A 215 0.70 -19.81 16.70
C ARG A 215 -0.39 -19.36 15.73
N LEU A 216 -0.05 -19.16 14.46
CA LEU A 216 -1.06 -19.00 13.42
C LEU A 216 -1.78 -20.33 13.19
N ALA A 217 -3.09 -20.27 12.96
CA ALA A 217 -3.89 -21.43 12.58
C ALA A 217 -3.55 -21.89 11.15
N ALA A 218 -3.38 -20.93 10.23
CA ALA A 218 -2.81 -21.18 8.90
C ALA A 218 -1.38 -20.63 8.88
N ASP A 219 -0.42 -21.52 9.14
CA ASP A 219 0.95 -21.13 9.41
C ASP A 219 1.84 -21.22 8.15
N PRO A 220 2.34 -20.09 7.61
CA PRO A 220 3.20 -20.11 6.43
C PRO A 220 4.56 -20.80 6.69
N GLY A 221 5.00 -20.92 7.94
CA GLY A 221 6.23 -21.65 8.27
C GLY A 221 6.13 -23.16 8.06
N ALA A 222 4.92 -23.72 8.03
CA ALA A 222 4.71 -25.14 7.71
C ALA A 222 5.14 -25.48 6.27
N ALA A 223 5.07 -24.51 5.35
CA ALA A 223 5.49 -24.70 3.96
C ALA A 223 7.02 -24.85 3.81
N ALA A 224 7.81 -24.42 4.80
CA ALA A 224 9.26 -24.29 4.62
C ALA A 224 10.02 -25.62 4.57
N GLY A 225 9.37 -26.74 4.93
CA GLY A 225 9.89 -28.11 4.80
C GLY A 225 9.29 -28.92 3.65
N ASP A 226 8.30 -28.38 2.94
CA ASP A 226 7.58 -29.06 1.86
C ASP A 226 7.70 -28.24 0.57
N ALA A 227 8.39 -28.80 -0.43
CA ALA A 227 8.65 -28.11 -1.69
C ALA A 227 7.37 -27.77 -2.48
N ALA A 228 6.32 -28.60 -2.41
CA ALA A 228 5.05 -28.32 -3.08
C ALA A 228 4.28 -27.21 -2.36
N ALA A 229 4.21 -27.27 -1.03
CA ALA A 229 3.59 -26.22 -0.22
C ALA A 229 4.32 -24.88 -0.37
N LEU A 230 5.65 -24.88 -0.39
CA LEU A 230 6.46 -23.68 -0.60
C LEU A 230 6.22 -23.06 -1.98
N ARG A 231 6.15 -23.88 -3.04
CA ARG A 231 5.81 -23.37 -4.39
C ARG A 231 4.43 -22.74 -4.44
N ALA A 232 3.43 -23.36 -3.79
CA ALA A 232 2.08 -22.80 -3.72
C ALA A 232 2.06 -21.46 -2.97
N LEU A 233 2.73 -21.37 -1.81
CA LEU A 233 2.86 -20.14 -1.03
C LEU A 233 3.55 -19.02 -1.82
N ARG A 234 4.64 -19.35 -2.54
CA ARG A 234 5.37 -18.41 -3.38
C ARG A 234 4.53 -17.90 -4.54
N TYR A 235 3.79 -18.78 -5.22
CA TYR A 235 2.88 -18.37 -6.29
C TYR A 235 1.76 -17.46 -5.76
N GLU A 236 1.14 -17.79 -4.63
CA GLU A 236 0.14 -16.93 -4.00
C GLU A 236 0.74 -15.56 -3.62
N THR A 237 1.98 -15.56 -3.12
CA THR A 237 2.72 -14.33 -2.80
C THR A 237 2.88 -13.45 -4.04
N VAL A 238 3.33 -14.02 -5.17
CA VAL A 238 3.44 -13.28 -6.43
C VAL A 238 2.06 -12.79 -6.88
N LEU A 239 1.05 -13.66 -6.89
CA LEU A 239 -0.31 -13.33 -7.31
C LEU A 239 -0.88 -12.12 -6.55
N PHE A 240 -0.72 -12.07 -5.23
CA PHE A 240 -1.25 -10.98 -4.42
C PHE A 240 -0.45 -9.69 -4.56
N ASN A 241 0.88 -9.76 -4.63
CA ASN A 241 1.71 -8.57 -4.81
C ASN A 241 1.58 -7.99 -6.24
N ARG A 242 1.22 -8.80 -7.24
CA ARG A 242 0.94 -8.34 -8.61
C ARG A 242 -0.41 -7.66 -8.80
N TRP A 243 -1.37 -7.87 -7.89
CA TRP A 243 -2.71 -7.27 -7.97
C TRP A 243 -2.66 -5.75 -8.18
N GLY A 244 -1.84 -5.07 -7.40
CA GLY A 244 -1.77 -3.60 -7.40
C GLY A 244 -1.29 -3.01 -8.72
N ARG A 245 -0.47 -3.73 -9.49
CA ARG A 245 -0.04 -3.32 -10.84
C ARG A 245 -1.24 -3.08 -11.77
N TRP A 246 -2.25 -3.93 -11.67
CA TRP A 246 -3.42 -3.88 -12.56
C TRP A 246 -4.55 -3.05 -11.99
N ARG A 247 -4.76 -3.14 -10.68
CA ARG A 247 -5.86 -2.46 -10.00
C ARG A 247 -5.54 -1.01 -9.64
N TYR A 248 -4.27 -0.66 -9.43
CA TYR A 248 -3.82 0.66 -8.99
C TYR A 248 -2.58 1.13 -9.81
N PRO A 249 -2.69 1.22 -11.14
CA PRO A 249 -1.55 1.36 -12.06
C PRO A 249 -0.82 2.71 -11.99
N THR A 250 -1.52 3.78 -11.62
CA THR A 250 -0.98 5.15 -11.60
C THR A 250 -0.33 5.52 -10.27
N ASP A 251 -0.41 4.64 -9.28
CA ASP A 251 0.06 4.87 -7.93
C ASP A 251 1.23 3.91 -7.61
N TRP A 252 1.52 3.77 -6.33
CA TRP A 252 2.41 2.80 -5.71
C TRP A 252 2.11 1.32 -5.99
N GLY A 253 0.98 0.98 -6.61
CA GLY A 253 0.49 -0.40 -6.71
C GLY A 253 1.39 -1.39 -7.46
N HIS A 254 2.28 -0.89 -8.32
CA HIS A 254 3.28 -1.71 -9.00
C HIS A 254 4.61 -1.84 -8.24
N LYS A 255 4.75 -1.17 -7.08
CA LYS A 255 5.97 -1.11 -6.25
C LYS A 255 5.77 -1.77 -4.89
N ASN A 256 4.67 -1.46 -4.21
CA ASN A 256 4.31 -2.03 -2.91
C ASN A 256 2.83 -2.44 -2.86
N PRO A 257 2.47 -3.30 -1.89
CA PRO A 257 1.07 -3.66 -1.68
C PRO A 257 0.22 -2.41 -1.47
N ASN A 258 -0.78 -2.24 -2.33
CA ASN A 258 -1.70 -1.12 -2.31
C ASN A 258 -3.10 -1.67 -2.55
N PHE A 259 -4.03 -1.34 -1.65
CA PHE A 259 -5.43 -1.67 -1.82
C PHE A 259 -6.32 -0.65 -1.12
N ILE A 260 -7.52 -0.44 -1.66
CA ILE A 260 -8.56 0.38 -1.03
C ILE A 260 -9.80 -0.46 -0.85
N PHE A 261 -10.38 -0.88 -1.97
CA PHE A 261 -11.66 -1.58 -1.99
C PHE A 261 -11.53 -3.07 -1.64
N ASP A 262 -10.29 -3.56 -1.58
CA ASP A 262 -9.96 -4.94 -1.26
C ASP A 262 -9.59 -5.12 0.24
N ALA A 263 -9.77 -4.08 1.06
CA ALA A 263 -9.35 -4.08 2.46
C ALA A 263 -10.06 -5.14 3.31
N VAL A 264 -11.39 -5.25 3.21
CA VAL A 264 -12.17 -6.25 3.97
C VAL A 264 -11.73 -7.68 3.62
N PRO A 265 -11.65 -8.11 2.34
CA PRO A 265 -11.08 -9.40 1.98
C PRO A 265 -9.67 -9.65 2.53
N TYR A 266 -8.81 -8.63 2.57
CA TYR A 266 -7.48 -8.75 3.16
C TYR A 266 -7.54 -8.97 4.68
N PHE A 267 -8.43 -8.27 5.39
CA PHE A 267 -8.66 -8.47 6.82
C PHE A 267 -9.16 -9.87 7.12
N ASP A 268 -10.08 -10.39 6.30
CA ASP A 268 -10.57 -11.75 6.45
C ASP A 268 -9.45 -12.78 6.31
N LEU A 269 -8.50 -12.56 5.40
CA LEU A 269 -7.35 -13.44 5.24
C LEU A 269 -6.51 -13.49 6.52
N LEU A 270 -6.16 -12.33 7.08
CA LEU A 270 -5.40 -12.27 8.33
C LEU A 270 -6.17 -12.89 9.52
N LEU A 271 -7.48 -12.65 9.60
CA LEU A 271 -8.34 -13.22 10.62
C LEU A 271 -8.39 -14.76 10.51
N ARG A 272 -8.55 -15.30 9.31
CA ARG A 272 -8.53 -16.76 9.08
C ARG A 272 -7.18 -17.36 9.44
N ASP A 273 -6.08 -16.70 9.10
CA ASP A 273 -4.74 -17.15 9.49
C ASP A 273 -4.56 -17.15 11.02
N LEU A 274 -5.17 -16.19 11.73
CA LEU A 274 -5.25 -16.14 13.20
C LEU A 274 -6.25 -17.16 13.79
N GLY A 275 -7.02 -17.84 12.93
CA GLY A 275 -8.08 -18.76 13.31
C GLY A 275 -9.32 -18.05 13.88
N LEU A 276 -9.56 -16.78 13.59
CA LEU A 276 -10.72 -16.03 14.05
C LEU A 276 -11.84 -16.00 13.01
N ASP A 277 -13.04 -15.65 13.45
CA ASP A 277 -14.17 -15.44 12.54
C ASP A 277 -14.00 -14.10 11.79
N PRO A 278 -13.93 -14.12 10.44
CA PRO A 278 -13.90 -12.90 9.64
C PRO A 278 -15.21 -12.11 9.68
N HIS A 279 -16.34 -12.74 10.00
CA HIS A 279 -17.64 -12.06 10.09
C HIS A 279 -17.76 -11.31 11.42
N ARG A 280 -17.72 -9.98 11.36
CA ARG A 280 -17.64 -9.13 12.56
C ARG A 280 -18.95 -8.43 12.91
N LYS A 281 -19.94 -8.47 12.03
CA LYS A 281 -21.24 -7.81 12.18
C LYS A 281 -22.26 -8.73 12.83
N LYS A 282 -23.27 -8.12 13.45
CA LYS A 282 -24.37 -8.85 14.09
C LYS A 282 -25.38 -9.31 13.06
N GLY A 283 -25.19 -10.52 12.56
CA GLY A 283 -26.12 -11.20 11.68
C GLY A 283 -25.86 -10.98 10.19
N TRP A 284 -26.36 -11.91 9.39
CA TRP A 284 -26.07 -11.99 7.96
C TRP A 284 -26.48 -10.75 7.14
N PHE A 285 -27.54 -10.05 7.53
CA PHE A 285 -27.95 -8.84 6.82
C PHE A 285 -26.95 -7.70 7.02
N ALA A 286 -26.50 -7.48 8.26
CA ALA A 286 -25.51 -6.45 8.58
C ALA A 286 -24.16 -6.74 7.91
N GLU A 287 -23.77 -8.02 7.80
CA GLU A 287 -22.59 -8.46 7.03
C GLU A 287 -22.62 -8.03 5.55
N MET A 288 -23.82 -7.88 4.97
CA MET A 288 -23.97 -7.51 3.57
C MET A 288 -24.14 -6.01 3.34
N THR A 289 -24.70 -5.27 4.30
CA THR A 289 -25.12 -3.88 4.11
C THR A 289 -24.31 -2.86 4.89
N ASP A 290 -23.76 -3.24 6.04
CA ASP A 290 -23.14 -2.29 6.96
C ASP A 290 -21.65 -2.12 6.62
N PRO A 291 -21.13 -0.88 6.69
CA PRO A 291 -19.71 -0.66 6.48
C PRO A 291 -18.90 -1.27 7.63
N TYR A 292 -17.78 -1.89 7.28
CA TYR A 292 -16.78 -2.33 8.24
C TYR A 292 -15.96 -1.13 8.75
N GLY A 293 -15.88 -0.97 10.07
CA GLY A 293 -15.20 0.13 10.76
C GLY A 293 -14.31 -0.36 11.91
N PRO A 294 -13.47 0.51 12.49
CA PRO A 294 -12.54 0.13 13.56
C PRO A 294 -13.19 -0.56 14.76
N GLU A 295 -14.44 -0.21 15.07
CA GLU A 295 -15.24 -0.79 16.14
C GLU A 295 -15.48 -2.31 15.97
N ASP A 296 -15.50 -2.83 14.75
CA ASP A 296 -15.71 -4.26 14.47
C ASP A 296 -14.46 -5.09 14.80
N TYR A 297 -13.30 -4.43 14.89
CA TYR A 297 -11.98 -5.03 15.06
C TYR A 297 -11.38 -4.77 16.45
N GLN A 298 -12.04 -3.99 17.30
CA GLN A 298 -11.47 -3.49 18.56
C GLN A 298 -11.08 -4.59 19.56
N ASP A 299 -11.83 -5.70 19.61
CA ASP A 299 -11.67 -6.78 20.60
C ASP A 299 -10.89 -8.00 20.07
N ILE A 300 -10.31 -7.91 18.88
CA ILE A 300 -9.71 -9.07 18.19
C ILE A 300 -8.55 -9.66 18.97
N THR A 301 -7.72 -8.82 19.60
CA THR A 301 -6.61 -9.29 20.43
C THR A 301 -7.13 -10.13 21.60
N ASP A 302 -8.18 -9.66 22.29
CA ASP A 302 -8.78 -10.37 23.42
C ASP A 302 -9.46 -11.68 22.98
N GLU A 303 -10.13 -11.66 21.82
CA GLU A 303 -10.72 -12.86 21.21
C GLU A 303 -9.66 -13.91 20.90
N TRP A 304 -8.56 -13.51 20.26
CA TRP A 304 -7.44 -14.39 19.93
C TRP A 304 -6.77 -14.96 21.17
N VAL A 305 -6.52 -14.12 22.19
CA VAL A 305 -5.96 -14.56 23.46
C VAL A 305 -6.90 -15.53 24.16
N ARG A 306 -8.21 -15.31 24.17
CA ARG A 306 -9.18 -16.24 24.77
C ARG A 306 -9.22 -17.58 24.06
N LYS A 307 -9.08 -17.58 22.73
CA LYS A 307 -9.06 -18.79 21.91
C LYS A 307 -7.76 -19.59 22.06
N ASN A 308 -6.62 -18.91 22.14
CA ASN A 308 -5.28 -19.54 22.14
C ASN A 308 -4.63 -19.59 23.53
N GLY A 309 -5.26 -19.01 24.54
CA GLY A 309 -4.74 -18.80 25.89
C GLY A 309 -5.75 -19.21 26.96
N GLY A 310 -5.71 -20.47 27.35
CA GLY A 310 -6.24 -20.94 28.64
C GLY A 310 -5.47 -20.43 29.86
N VAL A 311 -4.86 -19.24 29.81
CA VAL A 311 -4.23 -18.60 30.98
C VAL A 311 -4.57 -17.12 30.99
N SER A 312 -5.30 -16.75 32.05
CA SER A 312 -5.78 -15.41 32.38
C SER A 312 -4.62 -14.41 32.47
N ALA A 313 -4.41 -13.61 31.43
CA ALA A 313 -3.84 -12.27 31.60
C ALA A 313 -5.02 -11.33 31.85
N LYS A 314 -5.37 -11.13 33.13
CA LYS A 314 -6.21 -9.98 33.51
C LYS A 314 -5.47 -8.73 33.10
N ILE A 315 -5.80 -8.17 31.94
CA ILE A 315 -5.53 -6.77 31.65
C ILE A 315 -6.41 -5.99 32.63
N THR A 316 -5.83 -5.59 33.76
CA THR A 316 -6.49 -4.68 34.69
C THR A 316 -6.62 -3.33 34.00
N ASN A 317 -7.76 -3.10 33.36
CA ASN A 317 -8.18 -1.74 33.02
C ASN A 317 -8.26 -0.96 34.32
N GLY A 318 -7.29 -0.06 34.52
CA GLY A 318 -7.28 0.88 35.63
C GLY A 318 -8.53 1.74 35.55
N LYS A 319 -9.53 1.41 36.36
CA LYS A 319 -10.63 2.34 36.67
C LYS A 319 -9.99 3.60 37.24
N LYS A 320 -9.98 4.69 36.47
CA LYS A 320 -9.85 6.03 37.03
C LYS A 320 -10.96 6.19 38.06
N LYS A 321 -10.59 6.16 39.34
CA LYS A 321 -11.42 6.69 40.41
C LYS A 321 -11.48 8.20 40.19
N ASN A 322 -12.62 8.70 39.75
CA ASN A 322 -12.97 10.10 39.96
C ASN A 322 -13.06 10.30 41.48
N GLY A 323 -12.01 10.87 42.07
CA GLY A 323 -12.06 11.43 43.41
C GLY A 323 -12.72 12.80 43.33
N ASN A 324 -13.92 12.92 43.89
CA ASN A 324 -14.41 14.18 44.40
C ASN A 324 -13.56 14.55 45.61
N VAL A 325 -12.82 15.66 45.53
CA VAL A 325 -12.72 16.70 46.56
C VAL A 325 -12.55 18.03 45.84
#